data_AF-A0A843KPM7-F1
#
_entry.id   AF-A0A843KPM7-F1
#
_cell.length_a   1.000
_cell.length_b   1.000
_cell.length_c   1.000
_cell.angle_alpha   90.00
_cell.angle_beta   90.00
_cell.angle_gamma   90.00
#
_symmetry.space_group_name_H-M   'P 1'
#
loop_
_entity.id
_entity.type
_entity.pdbx_description
1 polymer ?
#
loop_
_entity_poly.entity_id
_entity_poly.type
_entity_poly.pdbx_seq_one_letter_code
_entity_poly.pdbx_strand_id
1 'polypeptide(L)'
;MYCMLFQLVEHALREVAGLEEVLLGEGGEHADLSSTVAFSLAKVKRAPPAKIAQELAAALAAREDMKNIRVEALGPYLNFHFSRDVVEKALLQATNPGYGTRPPRSERVVLEHTSANPNGPLHVGHIRNTILGDTLARCFRKAGYPLEVQYYVNDMGRQIAIVVWGFSTLESAPHPGEKGDHHVARIYIAANRELESNPGCVADVDRLMQRVEGGDPATVRLFRDAVTECLDGFKVTLSRLGAKHDRFVWESDFIRNGDTERVLGKISHMQECRDDGKLWLDLSSAGFEKEYVLRRSDGTSVYAARDLAYHTWKGRNFDRVIDVL
;
A
#
# COMPACT_ATOMS: atom_id res chain seq x y z
N MET A 1 20.51 -6.19 -17.06
CA MET A 1 21.66 -5.52 -17.70
C MET A 1 21.53 -4.00 -17.74
N TYR A 2 20.42 -3.44 -18.23
CA TYR A 2 20.21 -1.98 -18.29
C TYR A 2 20.59 -1.24 -17.00
N CYS A 3 20.09 -1.66 -15.84
CA CYS A 3 20.42 -0.97 -14.58
C CYS A 3 21.89 -1.08 -14.17
N MET A 4 22.60 -2.14 -14.58
CA MET A 4 24.05 -2.22 -14.36
C MET A 4 24.79 -1.23 -15.26
N LEU A 5 24.34 -1.06 -16.51
CA LEU A 5 24.91 -0.07 -17.42
C LEU A 5 24.60 1.36 -16.99
N PHE A 6 23.38 1.61 -16.51
CA PHE A 6 23.02 2.89 -15.92
C PHE A 6 23.94 3.23 -14.74
N GLN A 7 24.10 2.29 -13.79
CA GLN A 7 24.99 2.47 -12.64
C GLN A 7 26.47 2.62 -13.05
N LEU A 8 26.92 1.88 -14.05
CA LEU A 8 28.27 2.02 -14.61
C LEU A 8 28.49 3.41 -15.19
N VAL A 9 27.57 3.88 -16.05
CA VAL A 9 27.65 5.22 -16.67
C VAL A 9 27.58 6.30 -15.60
N GLU A 10 26.66 6.18 -14.64
CA GLU A 10 26.51 7.11 -13.53
C GLU A 10 27.79 7.19 -12.69
N HIS A 11 28.37 6.05 -12.31
CA HIS A 11 29.60 6.00 -11.53
C HIS A 11 30.80 6.58 -12.29
N ALA A 12 31.00 6.15 -13.54
CA ALA A 12 32.08 6.67 -14.38
C ALA A 12 31.94 8.18 -14.60
N LEU A 13 30.71 8.67 -14.79
CA LEU A 13 30.44 10.09 -14.96
C LEU A 13 30.73 10.88 -13.69
N ARG A 14 30.34 10.39 -12.51
CA ARG A 14 30.69 11.01 -11.21
C ARG A 14 32.19 11.10 -11.02
N GLU A 15 32.92 10.03 -11.32
CA GLU A 15 34.38 9.96 -11.18
C GLU A 15 35.08 10.96 -12.09
N VAL A 16 34.73 10.99 -13.39
CA VAL A 16 35.37 11.89 -14.37
C VAL A 16 34.92 13.35 -14.18
N ALA A 17 33.69 13.59 -13.74
CA ALA A 17 33.18 14.93 -13.44
C ALA A 17 33.70 15.49 -12.11
N GLY A 18 34.11 14.62 -11.17
CA GLY A 18 34.47 15.00 -9.81
C GLY A 18 33.27 15.50 -9.00
N LEU A 19 32.10 14.87 -9.16
CA LEU A 19 30.86 15.25 -8.47
C LEU A 19 30.29 14.07 -7.68
N GLU A 20 29.67 14.35 -6.53
CA GLU A 20 28.96 13.33 -5.74
C GLU A 20 27.70 12.84 -6.45
N GLU A 21 27.01 13.76 -7.15
CA GLU A 21 25.79 13.51 -7.90
C GLU A 21 25.89 14.08 -9.31
N VAL A 22 25.29 13.36 -10.26
CA VAL A 22 25.22 13.74 -11.68
C VAL A 22 23.80 13.50 -12.18
N LEU A 23 23.34 14.38 -13.07
CA LEU A 23 22.06 14.19 -13.75
C LEU A 23 22.28 13.27 -14.94
N LEU A 24 21.79 12.04 -14.85
CA LEU A 24 21.78 11.04 -15.90
C LEU A 24 20.33 10.57 -16.10
N GLY A 25 19.85 10.59 -17.33
CA GLY A 25 18.49 10.16 -17.67
C GLY A 25 18.43 9.48 -19.02
N GLU A 26 17.21 9.16 -19.47
CA GLU A 26 16.99 8.62 -20.82
C GLU A 26 17.34 9.68 -21.88
N GLY A 27 17.98 9.25 -22.97
CA GLY A 27 18.37 10.13 -24.08
C GLY A 27 17.29 10.30 -25.17
N GLY A 28 16.16 9.59 -25.05
CA GLY A 28 15.07 9.64 -26.03
C GLY A 28 15.51 9.15 -27.41
N GLU A 29 15.15 9.89 -28.46
CA GLU A 29 15.50 9.54 -29.85
C GLU A 29 16.99 9.72 -30.17
N HIS A 30 17.75 10.42 -29.31
CA HIS A 30 19.12 10.82 -29.61
C HIS A 30 20.17 9.92 -28.97
N ALA A 31 19.85 9.18 -27.91
CA ALA A 31 20.77 8.31 -27.19
C ALA A 31 20.04 7.37 -26.23
N ASP A 32 20.69 6.30 -25.79
CA ASP A 32 20.13 5.42 -24.75
C ASP A 32 20.08 6.14 -23.40
N LEU A 33 21.17 6.84 -23.04
CA LEU A 33 21.23 7.72 -21.89
C LEU A 33 21.80 9.09 -22.28
N SER A 34 21.43 10.12 -21.52
CA SER A 34 21.94 11.47 -21.69
C SER A 34 22.23 12.15 -20.35
N SER A 35 23.19 13.07 -20.36
CA SER A 35 23.53 13.89 -19.21
C SER A 35 23.74 15.36 -19.60
N THR A 36 23.27 16.23 -18.71
CA THR A 36 23.44 17.70 -18.77
C THR A 36 24.52 18.21 -17.81
N VAL A 37 25.35 17.31 -17.25
CA VAL A 37 26.34 17.65 -16.20
C VAL A 37 27.31 18.78 -16.58
N ALA A 38 27.58 18.96 -17.88
CA ALA A 38 28.45 20.03 -18.36
C ALA A 38 27.94 21.44 -18.01
N PHE A 39 26.62 21.64 -17.91
CA PHE A 39 26.05 22.92 -17.46
C PHE A 39 26.39 23.23 -16.01
N SER A 40 26.29 22.23 -15.13
CA SER A 40 26.64 22.37 -13.71
C SER A 40 28.13 22.67 -13.54
N LEU A 41 28.98 22.07 -14.36
CA LEU A 41 30.44 22.27 -14.32
C LEU A 41 30.91 23.58 -14.95
N ALA A 42 30.12 24.22 -15.81
CA ALA A 42 30.53 25.43 -16.53
C ALA A 42 30.93 26.58 -15.60
N LYS A 43 30.19 26.80 -14.51
CA LYS A 43 30.51 27.82 -13.51
C LYS A 43 31.78 27.49 -12.73
N VAL A 44 31.99 26.22 -12.41
CA VAL A 44 33.12 25.73 -11.61
C VAL A 44 34.41 25.78 -12.43
N LYS A 45 34.39 25.24 -13.65
CA LYS A 45 35.55 25.17 -14.55
C LYS A 45 35.80 26.46 -15.34
N ARG A 46 34.88 27.43 -15.27
CA ARG A 46 34.91 28.70 -16.03
C ARG A 46 35.21 28.47 -17.52
N ALA A 47 34.58 27.45 -18.08
CA ALA A 47 34.76 27.02 -19.47
C ALA A 47 33.40 26.83 -20.16
N PRO A 48 33.32 26.99 -21.50
CA PRO A 48 32.07 26.76 -22.23
C PRO A 48 31.55 25.32 -22.00
N PRO A 49 30.25 25.12 -21.71
CA PRO A 49 29.69 23.79 -21.46
C PRO A 49 30.00 22.77 -22.57
N ALA A 50 29.99 23.19 -23.84
CA ALA A 50 30.30 22.30 -24.96
C ALA A 50 31.75 21.78 -24.93
N LYS A 51 32.70 22.60 -24.50
CA LYS A 51 34.10 22.19 -24.31
C LYS A 51 34.21 21.17 -23.17
N ILE A 52 33.49 21.42 -22.07
CA ILE A 52 33.45 20.49 -20.93
C ILE A 52 32.86 19.15 -21.35
N ALA A 53 31.75 19.14 -22.08
CA ALA A 53 31.13 17.91 -22.59
C ALA A 53 32.12 17.11 -23.47
N GLN A 54 32.86 17.79 -24.36
CA GLN A 54 33.90 17.14 -25.19
C GLN A 54 35.03 16.53 -24.36
N GLU A 55 35.54 17.26 -23.36
CA GLU A 55 36.59 16.76 -22.46
C GLU A 55 36.12 15.53 -21.66
N LEU A 56 34.90 15.58 -21.11
CA LEU A 56 34.29 14.47 -20.39
C LEU A 56 34.05 13.27 -21.31
N ALA A 57 33.53 13.48 -22.53
CA ALA A 57 33.30 12.42 -23.50
C ALA A 57 34.60 11.69 -23.86
N ALA A 58 35.69 12.43 -24.11
CA ALA A 58 36.99 11.87 -24.40
C ALA A 58 37.54 11.05 -23.22
N ALA A 59 37.44 11.57 -21.99
CA ALA A 59 37.87 10.87 -20.79
C ALA A 59 37.07 9.59 -20.52
N LEU A 60 35.75 9.62 -20.73
CA LEU A 60 34.87 8.46 -20.58
C LEU A 60 35.13 7.40 -21.67
N ALA A 61 35.31 7.84 -22.92
CA ALA A 61 35.61 6.96 -24.06
C ALA A 61 36.96 6.25 -23.92
N ALA A 62 37.91 6.80 -23.15
CA ALA A 62 39.20 6.18 -22.87
C ALA A 62 39.15 5.06 -21.81
N ARG A 63 38.01 4.87 -21.11
CA ARG A 63 37.90 3.86 -20.06
C ARG A 63 37.61 2.48 -20.65
N GLU A 64 38.34 1.47 -20.18
CA GLU A 64 38.19 0.08 -20.62
C GLU A 64 36.82 -0.53 -20.23
N ASP A 65 36.27 -0.13 -19.08
CA ASP A 65 34.96 -0.57 -18.61
C ASP A 65 33.79 0.01 -19.44
N MET A 66 34.03 1.08 -20.20
CA MET A 66 33.04 1.73 -21.06
C MET A 66 33.15 1.37 -22.54
N LYS A 67 34.03 0.43 -22.94
CA LYS A 67 34.28 0.10 -24.36
C LYS A 67 33.05 -0.30 -25.20
N ASN A 68 31.99 -0.78 -24.55
CA ASN A 68 30.74 -1.17 -25.20
C ASN A 68 29.70 -0.03 -25.26
N ILE A 69 30.10 1.18 -24.87
CA ILE A 69 29.27 2.37 -24.79
C ILE A 69 29.98 3.47 -25.59
N ARG A 70 29.40 3.88 -26.71
CA ARG A 70 29.89 5.05 -27.46
C ARG A 70 29.43 6.30 -26.72
N VAL A 71 30.40 7.11 -26.29
CA VAL A 71 30.15 8.40 -25.64
C VAL A 71 30.33 9.51 -26.67
N GLU A 72 29.32 10.35 -26.81
CA GLU A 72 29.28 11.43 -27.79
C GLU A 72 28.92 12.74 -27.11
N ALA A 73 29.69 13.79 -27.40
CA ALA A 73 29.35 15.15 -26.97
C ALA A 73 28.63 15.87 -28.11
N LEU A 74 27.37 16.27 -27.89
CA LEU A 74 26.59 17.07 -28.82
C LEU A 74 26.26 18.42 -28.19
N GLY A 75 27.04 19.45 -28.54
CA GLY A 75 26.98 20.73 -27.84
C GLY A 75 27.27 20.52 -26.34
N PRO A 76 26.42 21.00 -25.43
CA PRO A 76 26.61 20.85 -23.98
C PRO A 76 26.13 19.49 -23.42
N TYR A 77 25.59 18.60 -24.25
CA TYR A 77 25.05 17.31 -23.83
C TYR A 77 26.08 16.19 -23.98
N LEU A 78 26.04 15.27 -23.03
CA LEU A 78 26.74 13.98 -23.10
C LEU A 78 25.73 12.89 -23.41
N ASN A 79 25.92 12.22 -24.54
CA ASN A 79 25.08 11.14 -25.04
C ASN A 79 25.81 9.81 -24.95
N PHE A 80 25.11 8.77 -24.52
CA PHE A 80 25.64 7.42 -24.37
C PHE A 80 24.82 6.47 -25.23
N HIS A 81 25.51 5.78 -26.14
CA HIS A 81 24.91 4.79 -27.03
C HIS A 81 25.48 3.40 -26.72
N PHE A 82 24.62 2.46 -26.40
CA PHE A 82 25.00 1.09 -26.16
C PHE A 82 25.29 0.38 -27.49
N SER A 83 26.38 -0.40 -27.51
CA SER A 83 26.72 -1.20 -28.68
C SER A 83 25.63 -2.22 -29.00
N ARG A 84 25.59 -2.64 -30.27
CA ARG A 84 24.65 -3.69 -30.74
C ARG A 84 24.75 -4.98 -29.91
N ASP A 85 25.96 -5.38 -29.53
CA ASP A 85 26.21 -6.56 -28.70
C ASP A 85 25.52 -6.47 -27.34
N VAL A 86 25.54 -5.28 -26.71
CA VAL A 86 24.80 -5.03 -25.47
C VAL A 86 23.30 -5.18 -25.68
N VAL A 87 22.74 -4.60 -26.74
CA VAL A 87 21.30 -4.71 -27.02
C VAL A 87 20.91 -6.16 -27.30
N GLU A 88 21.68 -6.88 -28.10
CA GLU A 88 21.44 -8.29 -28.43
C GLU A 88 21.46 -9.17 -27.18
N LYS A 89 22.48 -9.01 -26.32
CA LYS A 89 22.54 -9.70 -25.03
C LYS A 89 21.37 -9.35 -24.12
N ALA A 90 20.86 -8.11 -24.16
CA ALA A 90 19.71 -7.70 -23.35
C ALA A 90 18.45 -8.41 -23.82
N LEU A 91 18.23 -8.47 -25.14
CA LEU A 91 17.10 -9.15 -25.74
C LEU A 91 17.15 -10.66 -25.49
N LEU A 92 18.32 -11.28 -25.60
CA LEU A 92 18.52 -12.70 -25.25
C LEU A 92 18.28 -12.95 -23.76
N GLN A 93 18.66 -12.04 -22.86
CA GLN A 93 18.33 -12.16 -21.45
C GLN A 93 16.82 -12.01 -21.20
N ALA A 94 16.13 -11.18 -21.98
CA ALA A 94 14.70 -10.92 -21.84
C ALA A 94 13.82 -12.13 -22.17
N THR A 95 14.31 -13.07 -22.98
CA THR A 95 13.61 -14.33 -23.28
C THR A 95 13.74 -15.37 -22.18
N ASN A 96 14.68 -15.19 -21.23
CA ASN A 96 14.88 -16.14 -20.14
C ASN A 96 13.76 -16.03 -19.09
N PRO A 97 13.27 -17.17 -18.56
CA PRO A 97 12.32 -17.17 -17.45
C PRO A 97 12.83 -16.35 -16.26
N GLY A 98 11.96 -15.52 -15.70
CA GLY A 98 12.32 -14.67 -14.56
C GLY A 98 13.07 -13.39 -14.91
N TYR A 99 13.23 -13.02 -16.19
CA TYR A 99 13.83 -11.74 -16.58
C TYR A 99 13.25 -10.55 -15.79
N GLY A 100 14.14 -9.67 -15.33
CA GLY A 100 13.77 -8.51 -14.50
C GLY A 100 13.58 -8.82 -13.02
N THR A 101 13.64 -10.09 -12.59
CA THR A 101 13.68 -10.42 -11.16
C THR A 101 15.01 -9.95 -10.57
N ARG A 102 14.93 -9.26 -9.43
CA ARG A 102 16.11 -8.78 -8.70
C ARG A 102 16.53 -9.77 -7.61
N PRO A 103 17.80 -9.71 -7.15
CA PRO A 103 18.24 -10.45 -5.98
C PRO A 103 17.35 -10.15 -4.76
N PRO A 104 17.19 -11.12 -3.84
CA PRO A 104 16.47 -10.91 -2.60
C PRO A 104 17.02 -9.72 -1.81
N ARG A 105 16.11 -8.98 -1.17
CA ARG A 105 16.42 -7.90 -0.22
C ARG A 105 16.05 -8.33 1.19
N SER A 106 16.59 -7.65 2.19
CA SER A 106 16.29 -7.90 3.61
C SER A 106 15.15 -7.04 4.16
N GLU A 107 14.85 -5.89 3.53
CA GLU A 107 13.81 -4.96 3.95
C GLU A 107 12.42 -5.58 3.77
N ARG A 108 11.73 -5.85 4.89
CA ARG A 108 10.39 -6.44 4.91
C ARG A 108 9.35 -5.37 4.64
N VAL A 109 8.47 -5.64 3.68
CA VAL A 109 7.41 -4.72 3.25
C VAL A 109 6.06 -5.33 3.59
N VAL A 110 5.18 -4.53 4.17
CA VAL A 110 3.74 -4.82 4.22
C VAL A 110 3.01 -3.87 3.29
N LEU A 111 2.14 -4.44 2.46
CA LEU A 111 1.28 -3.70 1.55
C LEU A 111 -0.17 -4.05 1.89
N GLU A 112 -0.89 -3.07 2.41
CA GLU A 112 -2.33 -3.16 2.60
C GLU A 112 -3.06 -2.59 1.38
N HIS A 113 -4.05 -3.31 0.86
CA HIS A 113 -4.94 -2.74 -0.15
C HIS A 113 -6.35 -3.33 -0.11
N THR A 114 -7.23 -2.67 -0.86
CA THR A 114 -8.66 -3.01 -0.99
C THR A 114 -9.48 -2.78 0.28
N SER A 115 -9.15 -3.44 1.40
CA SER A 115 -9.74 -3.28 2.75
C SER A 115 -11.19 -2.76 2.78
N ALA A 116 -12.07 -3.40 2.02
CA ALA A 116 -13.46 -2.97 1.88
C ALA A 116 -14.30 -3.49 3.04
N ASN A 117 -15.31 -2.73 3.43
CA ASN A 117 -16.23 -3.16 4.48
C ASN A 117 -17.02 -4.41 4.02
N PRO A 118 -17.12 -5.45 4.86
CA PRO A 118 -17.76 -6.71 4.48
C PRO A 118 -19.29 -6.66 4.64
N ASN A 119 -19.94 -5.61 4.14
CA ASN A 119 -21.40 -5.42 4.19
C ASN A 119 -22.11 -5.67 2.85
N GLY A 120 -21.36 -5.97 1.79
CA GLY A 120 -21.88 -6.26 0.46
C GLY A 120 -20.79 -6.33 -0.61
N PRO A 121 -21.14 -6.61 -1.89
CA PRO A 121 -20.17 -6.91 -2.95
C PRO A 121 -19.18 -5.78 -3.24
N LEU A 122 -17.98 -6.16 -3.71
CA LEU A 122 -17.01 -5.21 -4.21
C LEU A 122 -17.53 -4.48 -5.47
N HIS A 123 -17.61 -3.16 -5.41
CA HIS A 123 -17.96 -2.29 -6.54
C HIS A 123 -16.74 -1.60 -7.19
N VAL A 124 -16.97 -0.82 -8.25
CA VAL A 124 -15.92 -0.11 -9.02
C VAL A 124 -14.98 0.76 -8.18
N GLY A 125 -15.48 1.37 -7.09
CA GLY A 125 -14.64 2.10 -6.14
C GLY A 125 -13.50 1.26 -5.54
N HIS A 126 -13.75 -0.03 -5.25
CA HIS A 126 -12.73 -0.92 -4.68
C HIS A 126 -11.76 -1.46 -5.73
N ILE A 127 -12.15 -1.47 -7.01
CA ILE A 127 -11.32 -1.96 -8.11
C ILE A 127 -10.04 -1.13 -8.26
N ARG A 128 -10.14 0.20 -8.12
CA ARG A 128 -8.98 1.10 -8.21
C ARG A 128 -7.87 0.67 -7.24
N ASN A 129 -8.21 0.55 -5.97
CA ASN A 129 -7.26 0.21 -4.92
C ASN A 129 -6.73 -1.22 -5.08
N THR A 130 -7.60 -2.15 -5.50
CA THR A 130 -7.21 -3.54 -5.79
C THR A 130 -6.18 -3.63 -6.91
N ILE A 131 -6.38 -2.91 -8.03
CA ILE A 131 -5.46 -2.94 -9.18
C ILE A 131 -4.13 -2.27 -8.81
N LEU A 132 -4.18 -1.10 -8.18
CA LEU A 132 -2.97 -0.37 -7.76
C LEU A 132 -2.16 -1.20 -6.77
N GLY A 133 -2.83 -1.73 -5.74
CA GLY A 133 -2.23 -2.60 -4.73
C GLY A 133 -1.60 -3.85 -5.34
N ASP A 134 -2.35 -4.65 -6.10
CA ASP A 134 -1.81 -5.89 -6.68
C ASP A 134 -0.67 -5.62 -7.70
N THR A 135 -0.73 -4.51 -8.45
CA THR A 135 0.37 -4.08 -9.32
C THR A 135 1.63 -3.77 -8.52
N LEU A 136 1.50 -2.98 -7.45
CA LEU A 136 2.62 -2.69 -6.55
C LEU A 136 3.16 -3.98 -5.92
N ALA A 137 2.30 -4.89 -5.49
CA ALA A 137 2.69 -6.17 -4.91
C ALA A 137 3.57 -6.99 -5.89
N ARG A 138 3.18 -7.07 -7.16
CA ARG A 138 3.96 -7.74 -8.21
C ARG A 138 5.30 -7.06 -8.41
N CYS A 139 5.33 -5.73 -8.43
CA CYS A 139 6.57 -4.95 -8.56
C CYS A 139 7.52 -5.19 -7.37
N PHE A 140 7.04 -5.17 -6.13
CA PHE A 140 7.84 -5.46 -4.94
C PHE A 140 8.41 -6.88 -4.95
N ARG A 141 7.59 -7.88 -5.26
CA ARG A 141 8.05 -9.27 -5.40
C ARG A 141 9.09 -9.40 -6.51
N LYS A 142 8.89 -8.74 -7.65
CA LYS A 142 9.85 -8.72 -8.77
C LYS A 142 11.16 -8.03 -8.39
N ALA A 143 11.09 -7.00 -7.56
CA ALA A 143 12.24 -6.27 -7.01
C ALA A 143 12.94 -6.99 -5.85
N GLY A 144 12.50 -8.21 -5.49
CA GLY A 144 13.17 -9.08 -4.53
C GLY A 144 12.83 -8.79 -3.06
N TYR A 145 11.81 -7.99 -2.77
CA TYR A 145 11.43 -7.69 -1.39
C TYR A 145 10.62 -8.84 -0.75
N PRO A 146 10.91 -9.20 0.51
CA PRO A 146 9.99 -9.96 1.35
C PRO A 146 8.72 -9.13 1.57
N LEU A 147 7.64 -9.50 0.88
CA LEU A 147 6.37 -8.77 0.88
C LEU A 147 5.27 -9.62 1.52
N GLU A 148 4.52 -9.03 2.45
CA GLU A 148 3.22 -9.54 2.90
C GLU A 148 2.11 -8.60 2.41
N VAL A 149 1.19 -9.13 1.58
CA VAL A 149 0.00 -8.40 1.13
C VAL A 149 -1.14 -8.66 2.09
N GLN A 150 -1.66 -7.60 2.70
CA GLN A 150 -2.69 -7.68 3.73
C GLN A 150 -4.01 -7.08 3.25
N TYR A 151 -5.11 -7.73 3.65
CA TYR A 151 -6.45 -7.17 3.61
C TYR A 151 -6.88 -6.89 5.04
N TYR A 152 -7.20 -5.63 5.36
CA TYR A 152 -7.71 -5.28 6.69
C TYR A 152 -9.23 -5.44 6.71
N VAL A 153 -9.70 -6.39 7.51
CA VAL A 153 -11.10 -6.77 7.61
C VAL A 153 -11.73 -5.99 8.75
N ASN A 154 -12.63 -5.08 8.40
CA ASN A 154 -13.51 -4.40 9.33
C ASN A 154 -14.65 -5.35 9.75
N ASP A 155 -14.42 -6.14 10.80
CA ASP A 155 -15.37 -7.15 11.28
C ASP A 155 -16.20 -6.67 12.48
N MET A 156 -16.20 -5.37 12.76
CA MET A 156 -16.92 -4.78 13.87
C MET A 156 -17.77 -3.58 13.44
N GLY A 157 -18.55 -3.08 14.38
CA GLY A 157 -19.34 -1.87 14.22
C GLY A 157 -20.75 -2.11 13.66
N ARG A 158 -21.45 -0.99 13.47
CA ARG A 158 -22.91 -1.00 13.30
C ARG A 158 -23.39 -1.73 12.05
N GLN A 159 -22.68 -1.60 10.93
CA GLN A 159 -23.09 -2.25 9.69
C GLN A 159 -23.06 -3.77 9.82
N ILE A 160 -22.02 -4.32 10.46
CA ILE A 160 -21.91 -5.76 10.72
C ILE A 160 -22.96 -6.19 11.75
N ALA A 161 -23.23 -5.38 12.77
CA ALA A 161 -24.30 -5.66 13.73
C ALA A 161 -25.68 -5.76 13.06
N ILE A 162 -25.97 -4.91 12.07
CA ILE A 162 -27.21 -4.99 11.28
C ILE A 162 -27.27 -6.30 10.47
N VAL A 163 -26.15 -6.69 9.84
CA VAL A 163 -26.07 -7.96 9.11
C VAL A 163 -26.34 -9.14 10.04
N VAL A 164 -25.66 -9.20 11.19
CA VAL A 164 -25.80 -10.26 12.19
C VAL A 164 -27.21 -10.32 12.76
N TRP A 165 -27.79 -9.16 13.05
CA TRP A 165 -29.19 -9.06 13.46
C TRP A 165 -30.10 -9.65 12.38
N GLY A 166 -29.93 -9.23 11.12
CA GLY A 166 -30.70 -9.75 9.99
C GLY A 166 -30.59 -11.26 9.82
N PHE A 167 -29.40 -11.83 9.96
CA PHE A 167 -29.22 -13.29 9.93
C PHE A 167 -29.94 -14.01 11.07
N SER A 168 -30.06 -13.37 12.23
CA SER A 168 -30.65 -13.95 13.43
C SER A 168 -32.16 -13.80 13.52
N THR A 169 -32.75 -12.82 12.82
CA THR A 169 -34.17 -12.46 12.96
C THR A 169 -35.00 -12.64 11.69
N LEU A 170 -34.37 -12.54 10.52
CA LEU A 170 -35.05 -12.62 9.22
C LEU A 170 -34.85 -13.98 8.57
N GLU A 171 -35.66 -14.25 7.54
CA GLU A 171 -35.41 -15.39 6.66
C GLU A 171 -34.10 -15.18 5.89
N SER A 172 -33.11 -16.00 6.22
CA SER A 172 -31.72 -15.84 5.78
C SER A 172 -31.15 -17.06 5.06
N ALA A 173 -32.01 -17.93 4.53
CA ALA A 173 -31.54 -19.03 3.69
C ALA A 173 -30.89 -18.48 2.42
N PRO A 174 -29.67 -18.93 2.06
CA PRO A 174 -29.04 -18.53 0.81
C PRO A 174 -29.82 -19.11 -0.37
N HIS A 175 -29.93 -18.33 -1.45
CA HIS A 175 -30.48 -18.87 -2.69
C HIS A 175 -29.49 -19.83 -3.37
N PRO A 176 -29.95 -20.82 -4.16
CA PRO A 176 -29.06 -21.71 -4.88
C PRO A 176 -28.05 -20.94 -5.75
N GLY A 177 -26.75 -21.12 -5.47
CA GLY A 177 -25.65 -20.47 -6.21
C GLY A 177 -25.41 -19.00 -5.84
N GLU A 178 -26.05 -18.49 -4.78
CA GLU A 178 -25.83 -17.13 -4.28
C GLU A 178 -24.39 -16.99 -3.74
N LYS A 179 -23.69 -15.94 -4.16
CA LYS A 179 -22.33 -15.62 -3.70
C LYS A 179 -22.41 -14.97 -2.33
N GLY A 180 -21.52 -15.32 -1.39
CA GLY A 180 -21.67 -14.93 0.02
C GLY A 180 -21.77 -13.42 0.30
N ASP A 181 -20.99 -12.58 -0.37
CA ASP A 181 -21.11 -11.10 -0.33
C ASP A 181 -22.45 -10.58 -0.91
N HIS A 182 -23.05 -11.26 -1.89
CA HIS A 182 -24.39 -10.92 -2.37
C HIS A 182 -25.47 -11.35 -1.37
N HIS A 183 -25.30 -12.51 -0.75
CA HIS A 183 -26.18 -12.98 0.32
C HIS A 183 -26.17 -11.99 1.48
N VAL A 184 -24.98 -11.63 1.98
CA VAL A 184 -24.81 -10.63 3.03
C VAL A 184 -25.44 -9.29 2.67
N ALA A 185 -25.28 -8.81 1.43
CA ALA A 185 -25.95 -7.58 0.99
C ALA A 185 -27.48 -7.70 0.99
N ARG A 186 -28.04 -8.83 0.56
CA ARG A 186 -29.49 -9.06 0.60
C ARG A 186 -30.02 -8.99 2.03
N ILE A 187 -29.33 -9.64 2.97
CA ILE A 187 -29.66 -9.59 4.39
C ILE A 187 -29.52 -8.17 4.94
N TYR A 188 -28.43 -7.47 4.61
CA TYR A 188 -28.21 -6.09 5.04
C TYR A 188 -29.33 -5.15 4.57
N ILE A 189 -29.75 -5.25 3.30
CA ILE A 189 -30.82 -4.43 2.73
C ILE A 189 -32.16 -4.75 3.41
N ALA A 190 -32.48 -6.03 3.61
CA ALA A 190 -33.71 -6.46 4.28
C ALA A 190 -33.75 -5.97 5.74
N ALA A 191 -32.62 -6.11 6.46
CA ALA A 191 -32.49 -5.67 7.84
C ALA A 191 -32.65 -4.16 8.00
N ASN A 192 -32.05 -3.34 7.12
CA ASN A 192 -32.26 -1.90 7.17
C ASN A 192 -33.72 -1.50 6.94
N ARG A 193 -34.40 -2.13 5.98
CA ARG A 193 -35.84 -1.88 5.71
C ARG A 193 -36.71 -2.21 6.93
N GLU A 194 -36.41 -3.31 7.62
CA GLU A 194 -37.12 -3.70 8.83
C GLU A 194 -36.87 -2.72 9.98
N LEU A 195 -35.61 -2.29 10.17
CA LEU A 195 -35.25 -1.29 11.19
C LEU A 195 -35.90 0.08 10.94
N GLU A 196 -36.06 0.47 9.68
CA GLU A 196 -36.80 1.69 9.30
C GLU A 196 -38.30 1.57 9.60
N SER A 197 -38.87 0.38 9.38
CA SER A 197 -40.30 0.11 9.59
C SER A 197 -40.66 -0.12 11.05
N ASN A 198 -39.72 -0.66 11.84
CA ASN A 198 -39.88 -0.97 13.25
C ASN A 198 -38.67 -0.47 14.08
N PRO A 199 -38.68 0.82 14.48
CA PRO A 199 -37.59 1.41 15.25
C PRO A 199 -37.32 0.72 16.60
N GLY A 200 -38.27 -0.05 17.14
CA GLY A 200 -38.09 -0.82 18.36
C GLY A 200 -36.97 -1.86 18.26
N CYS A 201 -36.68 -2.34 17.06
CA CYS A 201 -35.62 -3.32 16.79
C CYS A 201 -34.21 -2.71 16.82
N VAL A 202 -34.07 -1.37 16.79
CA VAL A 202 -32.75 -0.70 16.86
C VAL A 202 -32.04 -1.06 18.16
N ALA A 203 -32.77 -1.19 19.27
CA ALA A 203 -32.21 -1.57 20.56
C ALA A 203 -31.54 -2.95 20.54
N ASP A 204 -31.98 -3.88 19.68
CA ASP A 204 -31.36 -5.20 19.57
C ASP A 204 -30.03 -5.16 18.80
N VAL A 205 -29.93 -4.29 17.80
CA VAL A 205 -28.66 -4.02 17.10
C VAL A 205 -27.65 -3.39 18.05
N ASP A 206 -28.07 -2.42 18.86
CA ASP A 206 -27.21 -1.78 19.85
C ASP A 206 -26.74 -2.78 20.93
N ARG A 207 -27.61 -3.70 21.35
CA ARG A 207 -27.23 -4.81 22.26
C ARG A 207 -26.20 -5.75 21.63
N LEU A 208 -26.32 -6.07 20.34
CA LEU A 208 -25.31 -6.89 19.64
C LEU A 208 -23.96 -6.17 19.58
N MET A 209 -23.95 -4.86 19.33
CA MET A 209 -22.72 -4.05 19.38
C MET A 209 -22.05 -4.09 20.76
N GLN A 210 -22.82 -3.83 21.82
CA GLN A 210 -22.31 -3.88 23.19
C GLN A 210 -21.75 -5.26 23.55
N ARG A 211 -22.42 -6.35 23.13
CA ARG A 211 -21.97 -7.72 23.39
C ARG A 211 -20.69 -8.07 22.63
N VAL A 212 -20.57 -7.68 21.36
CA VAL A 212 -19.35 -7.97 20.58
C VAL A 212 -18.15 -7.17 21.10
N GLU A 213 -18.35 -5.90 21.48
CA GLU A 213 -17.30 -5.07 22.08
C GLU A 213 -16.91 -5.56 23.48
N GLY A 214 -17.87 -6.04 24.26
CA GLY A 214 -17.64 -6.72 25.54
C GLY A 214 -17.01 -8.11 25.41
N GLY A 215 -16.78 -8.60 24.19
CA GLY A 215 -16.12 -9.88 23.94
C GLY A 215 -16.98 -11.12 24.21
N ASP A 216 -18.32 -11.01 24.19
CA ASP A 216 -19.23 -12.14 24.36
C ASP A 216 -18.95 -13.24 23.30
N PRO A 217 -18.49 -14.44 23.69
CA PRO A 217 -17.99 -15.44 22.74
C PRO A 217 -19.03 -15.86 21.70
N ALA A 218 -20.32 -15.90 22.06
CA ALA A 218 -21.38 -16.26 21.13
C ALA A 218 -21.59 -15.17 20.08
N THR A 219 -21.70 -13.91 20.51
CA THR A 219 -21.86 -12.78 19.58
C THR A 219 -20.64 -12.60 18.68
N VAL A 220 -19.42 -12.75 19.22
CA VAL A 220 -18.18 -12.68 18.42
C VAL A 220 -18.18 -13.73 17.30
N ARG A 221 -18.64 -14.96 17.58
CA ARG A 221 -18.78 -16.00 16.55
C ARG A 221 -19.76 -15.60 15.46
N LEU A 222 -20.94 -15.07 15.82
CA LEU A 222 -21.93 -14.62 14.84
C LEU A 222 -21.37 -13.54 13.90
N PHE A 223 -20.63 -12.56 14.45
CA PHE A 223 -19.97 -11.53 13.65
C PHE A 223 -18.93 -12.14 12.71
N ARG A 224 -18.09 -13.04 13.23
CA ARG A 224 -17.06 -13.71 12.42
C ARG A 224 -17.65 -14.55 11.30
N ASP A 225 -18.74 -15.27 11.55
CA ASP A 225 -19.41 -16.09 10.55
C ASP A 225 -20.00 -15.22 9.43
N ALA A 226 -20.75 -14.17 9.78
CA ALA A 226 -21.35 -13.25 8.81
C ALA A 226 -20.30 -12.55 7.94
N VAL A 227 -19.20 -12.09 8.54
CA VAL A 227 -18.10 -11.46 7.81
C VAL A 227 -17.36 -12.48 6.94
N THR A 228 -17.14 -13.70 7.43
CA THR A 228 -16.48 -14.76 6.67
C THR A 228 -17.24 -15.10 5.40
N GLU A 229 -18.57 -15.19 5.48
CA GLU A 229 -19.43 -15.41 4.31
C GLU A 229 -19.24 -14.30 3.26
N CYS A 230 -19.20 -13.04 3.68
CA CYS A 230 -18.93 -11.92 2.79
C CYS A 230 -17.53 -12.01 2.16
N LEU A 231 -16.50 -12.29 2.98
CA LEU A 231 -15.12 -12.42 2.53
C LEU A 231 -14.93 -13.56 1.53
N ASP A 232 -15.66 -14.66 1.67
CA ASP A 232 -15.59 -15.76 0.71
C ASP A 232 -16.13 -15.33 -0.67
N GLY A 233 -17.18 -14.50 -0.70
CA GLY A 233 -17.62 -13.83 -1.91
C GLY A 233 -16.59 -12.85 -2.49
N PHE A 234 -15.88 -12.11 -1.64
CA PHE A 234 -14.78 -11.23 -2.07
C PHE A 234 -13.64 -12.02 -2.68
N LYS A 235 -13.22 -13.13 -2.06
CA LYS A 235 -12.14 -13.99 -2.58
C LYS A 235 -12.44 -14.50 -3.99
N VAL A 236 -13.69 -14.85 -4.30
CA VAL A 236 -14.10 -15.22 -5.67
C VAL A 236 -13.86 -14.06 -6.64
N THR A 237 -14.28 -12.85 -6.28
CA THR A 237 -14.14 -11.65 -7.12
C THR A 237 -12.66 -11.27 -7.31
N LEU A 238 -11.89 -11.23 -6.22
CA LEU A 238 -10.46 -10.91 -6.22
C LEU A 238 -9.65 -11.94 -7.01
N SER A 239 -9.97 -13.24 -6.87
CA SER A 239 -9.33 -14.29 -7.64
C SER A 239 -9.59 -14.15 -9.14
N ARG A 240 -10.79 -13.73 -9.56
CA ARG A 240 -11.08 -13.45 -10.97
C ARG A 240 -10.30 -12.26 -11.53
N LEU A 241 -10.01 -11.27 -10.68
CA LEU A 241 -9.12 -10.14 -11.01
C LEU A 241 -7.64 -10.51 -10.98
N GLY A 242 -7.29 -11.70 -10.48
CA GLY A 242 -5.91 -12.13 -10.28
C GLY A 242 -5.23 -11.49 -9.07
N ALA A 243 -5.97 -10.78 -8.21
CA ALA A 243 -5.47 -10.15 -7.00
C ALA A 243 -5.37 -11.16 -5.86
N LYS A 244 -4.21 -11.21 -5.19
CA LYS A 244 -3.94 -12.18 -4.11
C LYS A 244 -3.44 -11.49 -2.85
N HIS A 245 -4.10 -11.80 -1.74
CA HIS A 245 -3.69 -11.38 -0.40
C HIS A 245 -3.05 -12.56 0.32
N ASP A 246 -1.96 -12.30 1.04
CA ASP A 246 -1.27 -13.31 1.84
C ASP A 246 -1.95 -13.49 3.20
N ARG A 247 -2.57 -12.43 3.71
CA ARG A 247 -3.26 -12.45 5.01
C ARG A 247 -4.49 -11.54 5.04
N PHE A 248 -5.56 -12.03 5.68
CA PHE A 248 -6.69 -11.22 6.11
C PHE A 248 -6.51 -10.91 7.60
N VAL A 249 -6.36 -9.64 7.93
CA VAL A 249 -6.10 -9.13 9.28
C VAL A 249 -7.40 -8.58 9.83
N TRP A 250 -7.85 -9.08 10.99
CA TRP A 250 -9.17 -8.75 11.53
C TRP A 250 -9.07 -7.64 12.56
N GLU A 251 -9.89 -6.60 12.43
CA GLU A 251 -9.94 -5.46 13.34
C GLU A 251 -10.16 -5.92 14.79
N SER A 252 -11.09 -6.86 15.03
CA SER A 252 -11.42 -7.33 16.37
C SER A 252 -10.28 -8.07 17.08
N ASP A 253 -9.27 -8.57 16.35
CA ASP A 253 -8.11 -9.22 16.98
C ASP A 253 -7.27 -8.21 17.79
N PHE A 254 -7.19 -6.94 17.36
CA PHE A 254 -6.45 -5.88 18.05
C PHE A 254 -7.12 -5.42 19.34
N ILE A 255 -8.45 -5.58 19.44
CA ILE A 255 -9.17 -5.36 20.69
C ILE A 255 -8.88 -6.53 21.64
N ARG A 256 -9.09 -7.77 21.16
CA ARG A 256 -8.96 -8.98 21.97
C ARG A 256 -7.56 -9.20 22.53
N ASN A 257 -6.53 -8.82 21.79
CA ASN A 257 -5.14 -8.96 22.24
C ASN A 257 -4.64 -7.77 23.08
N GLY A 258 -5.48 -6.76 23.31
CA GLY A 258 -5.18 -5.56 24.10
C GLY A 258 -4.25 -4.56 23.41
N ASP A 259 -3.99 -4.68 22.11
CA ASP A 259 -3.16 -3.72 21.37
C ASP A 259 -3.82 -2.35 21.27
N THR A 260 -5.14 -2.31 21.06
CA THR A 260 -5.92 -1.05 21.05
C THR A 260 -5.77 -0.31 22.39
N GLU A 261 -6.02 -0.99 23.51
CA GLU A 261 -5.86 -0.42 24.85
C GLU A 261 -4.43 0.06 25.12
N ARG A 262 -3.43 -0.70 24.68
CA ARG A 262 -2.02 -0.31 24.82
C ARG A 262 -1.67 0.95 24.04
N VAL A 263 -2.25 1.12 22.85
CA VAL A 263 -2.06 2.34 22.05
C VAL A 263 -2.77 3.52 22.71
N LEU A 264 -4.02 3.35 23.15
CA LEU A 264 -4.76 4.39 23.86
C LEU A 264 -4.05 4.83 25.15
N GLY A 265 -3.51 3.89 25.93
CA GLY A 265 -2.74 4.20 27.13
C GLY A 265 -1.44 4.96 26.86
N LYS A 266 -0.82 4.78 25.69
CA LYS A 266 0.32 5.62 25.29
C LYS A 266 -0.12 7.02 24.89
N ILE A 267 -1.21 7.11 24.14
CA ILE A 267 -1.75 8.38 23.65
C ILE A 267 -2.26 9.24 24.81
N SER A 268 -2.86 8.65 25.85
CA SER A 268 -3.33 9.39 27.02
C SER A 268 -2.24 10.14 27.78
N HIS A 269 -0.97 9.84 27.52
CA HIS A 269 0.18 10.54 28.11
C HIS A 269 0.80 11.60 27.17
N MET A 270 0.26 11.79 25.97
CA MET A 270 0.71 12.81 25.02
C MET A 270 0.16 14.20 25.37
N GLN A 271 0.89 15.26 25.05
CA GLN A 271 0.48 16.64 25.35
C GLN A 271 -0.71 17.08 24.52
N GLU A 272 -0.87 16.49 23.34
CA GLU A 272 -1.94 16.70 22.37
C GLU A 272 -3.23 16.01 22.81
N CYS A 273 -3.17 15.10 23.78
CA CYS A 273 -4.34 14.37 24.23
C CYS A 273 -5.28 15.24 25.08
N ARG A 274 -6.58 15.05 24.86
CA ARG A 274 -7.66 15.65 25.63
C ARG A 274 -8.61 14.53 26.06
N ASP A 275 -9.01 14.57 27.32
CA ASP A 275 -10.00 13.66 27.90
C ASP A 275 -11.01 14.48 28.72
N ASP A 276 -12.14 14.80 28.09
CA ASP A 276 -13.29 15.51 28.68
C ASP A 276 -14.51 14.58 28.77
N GLY A 277 -14.26 13.28 28.95
CA GLY A 277 -15.24 12.20 28.80
C GLY A 277 -15.16 11.57 27.41
N LYS A 278 -14.69 12.29 26.40
CA LYS A 278 -14.30 11.78 25.08
C LYS A 278 -12.77 11.85 25.00
N LEU A 279 -12.12 10.79 24.54
CA LEU A 279 -10.67 10.80 24.31
C LEU A 279 -10.40 11.24 22.87
N TRP A 280 -9.62 12.30 22.67
CA TRP A 280 -9.28 12.81 21.35
C TRP A 280 -7.91 13.50 21.32
N LEU A 281 -7.38 13.72 20.12
CA LEU A 281 -6.12 14.43 19.89
C LEU A 281 -6.36 15.81 19.28
N ASP A 282 -5.77 16.83 19.91
CA ASP A 282 -5.64 18.19 19.40
C ASP A 282 -4.40 18.28 18.50
N LEU A 283 -4.62 18.22 17.20
CA LEU A 283 -3.59 18.27 16.16
C LEU A 283 -3.55 19.62 15.44
N SER A 284 -4.10 20.67 16.06
CA SER A 284 -4.14 22.02 15.49
C SER A 284 -2.75 22.60 15.20
N SER A 285 -1.76 22.28 16.04
CA SER A 285 -0.35 22.64 15.84
C SER A 285 0.26 22.03 14.57
N ALA A 286 -0.28 20.90 14.11
CA ALA A 286 0.10 20.22 12.88
C ALA A 286 -0.78 20.61 11.67
N GLY A 287 -1.66 21.61 11.83
CA GLY A 287 -2.54 22.10 10.75
C GLY A 287 -3.84 21.33 10.58
N PHE A 288 -4.21 20.46 11.51
CA PHE A 288 -5.50 19.74 11.48
C PHE A 288 -6.56 20.49 12.28
N GLU A 289 -7.68 20.81 11.62
CA GLU A 289 -8.77 21.57 12.23
C GLU A 289 -9.79 20.68 12.99
N LYS A 290 -9.85 19.39 12.65
CA LYS A 290 -10.82 18.45 13.24
C LYS A 290 -10.21 17.70 14.41
N GLU A 291 -11.01 17.53 15.46
CA GLU A 291 -10.69 16.64 16.57
C GLU A 291 -10.52 15.21 16.08
N TYR A 292 -9.38 14.59 16.39
CA TYR A 292 -9.17 13.20 16.06
C TYR A 292 -9.63 12.32 17.24
N VAL A 293 -10.90 11.95 17.21
CA VAL A 293 -11.56 11.19 18.29
C VAL A 293 -11.07 9.73 18.30
N LEU A 294 -10.73 9.23 19.49
CA LEU A 294 -10.20 7.88 19.73
C LEU A 294 -11.12 7.02 20.60
N ARG A 295 -11.85 7.64 21.54
CA ARG A 295 -12.86 6.98 22.37
C ARG A 295 -14.04 7.91 22.59
N ARG A 296 -15.25 7.38 22.47
CA ARG A 296 -16.50 8.11 22.76
C ARG A 296 -16.77 8.18 24.26
N SER A 297 -17.74 9.03 24.62
CA SER A 297 -18.19 9.21 26.01
C SER A 297 -18.85 7.99 26.64
N ASP A 298 -19.34 7.06 25.83
CA ASP A 298 -19.86 5.75 26.25
C ASP A 298 -18.74 4.71 26.49
N GLY A 299 -17.47 5.09 26.33
CA GLY A 299 -16.31 4.23 26.52
C GLY A 299 -15.95 3.38 25.29
N THR A 300 -16.74 3.42 24.22
CA THR A 300 -16.48 2.63 23.00
C THR A 300 -15.31 3.20 22.22
N SER A 301 -14.35 2.34 21.85
CA SER A 301 -13.23 2.71 20.98
C SER A 301 -13.74 2.90 19.55
N VAL A 302 -13.38 4.01 18.90
CA VAL A 302 -13.76 4.24 17.49
C VAL A 302 -12.72 3.64 16.54
N TYR A 303 -13.09 3.49 15.26
CA TYR A 303 -12.23 2.96 14.19
C TYR A 303 -10.81 3.52 14.22
N ALA A 304 -10.66 4.83 14.47
CA ALA A 304 -9.35 5.49 14.56
C ALA A 304 -8.39 4.82 15.56
N ALA A 305 -8.87 4.39 16.73
CA ALA A 305 -8.03 3.72 17.73
C ALA A 305 -7.54 2.35 17.25
N ARG A 306 -8.38 1.64 16.50
CA ARG A 306 -8.11 0.29 16.00
C ARG A 306 -7.17 0.34 14.80
N ASP A 307 -7.36 1.31 13.91
CA ASP A 307 -6.40 1.62 12.86
C ASP A 307 -5.02 1.96 13.43
N LEU A 308 -4.94 2.79 14.48
CA LEU A 308 -3.67 3.09 15.12
C LEU A 308 -3.00 1.84 15.73
N ALA A 309 -3.78 0.93 16.31
CA ALA A 309 -3.28 -0.35 16.81
C ALA A 309 -2.67 -1.19 15.68
N TYR A 310 -3.38 -1.31 14.57
CA TYR A 310 -2.92 -2.04 13.40
C TYR A 310 -1.69 -1.39 12.75
N HIS A 311 -1.67 -0.07 12.58
CA HIS A 311 -0.50 0.66 12.04
C HIS A 311 0.71 0.53 12.97
N THR A 312 0.50 0.60 14.28
CA THR A 312 1.56 0.35 15.27
C THR A 312 2.08 -1.08 15.17
N TRP A 313 1.20 -2.07 14.95
CA TRP A 313 1.61 -3.45 14.73
C TRP A 313 2.40 -3.60 13.42
N LYS A 314 1.94 -2.99 12.31
CA LYS A 314 2.68 -2.98 11.03
C LYS A 314 4.10 -2.42 11.22
N GLY A 315 4.24 -1.26 11.86
CA GLY A 315 5.53 -0.63 12.11
C GLY A 315 6.48 -1.39 13.06
N ARG A 316 5.96 -2.32 13.87
CA ARG A 316 6.79 -3.22 14.70
C ARG A 316 7.27 -4.45 13.93
N ASN A 317 6.54 -4.87 12.90
CA ASN A 317 6.76 -6.15 12.22
C ASN A 317 7.38 -5.98 10.83
N PHE A 318 7.33 -4.80 10.24
CA PHE A 318 7.82 -4.51 8.90
C PHE A 318 8.66 -3.24 8.88
N ASP A 319 9.59 -3.18 7.93
CA ASP A 319 10.53 -2.07 7.80
C ASP A 319 9.93 -0.96 6.89
N ARG A 320 8.98 -1.33 6.02
CA ARG A 320 8.19 -0.42 5.19
C ARG A 320 6.71 -0.79 5.23
N VAL A 321 5.87 0.21 5.43
CA VAL A 321 4.40 0.10 5.46
C VAL A 321 3.83 0.91 4.32
N ILE A 322 2.94 0.30 3.52
CA ILE A 322 2.30 0.96 2.37
C ILE A 322 0.81 0.64 2.40
N ASP A 323 -0.01 1.69 2.38
CA ASP A 323 -1.46 1.57 2.43
C ASP A 323 -2.08 2.14 1.15
N VAL A 324 -2.86 1.32 0.46
CA VAL A 324 -3.57 1.67 -0.79
C VAL A 324 -5.08 1.62 -0.50
N LEU A 325 -5.58 2.72 0.06
CA LEU A 325 -6.96 2.91 0.52
C LEU A 325 -7.67 4.04 -0.25
#